data_AF-A0AAD6QAZ2-F1
#
_entry.id   AF-A0AAD6QAZ2-F1
#
_cell.length_a   1.000
_cell.length_b   1.000
_cell.length_c   1.000
_cell.angle_alpha   90.00
_cell.angle_beta   90.00
_cell.angle_gamma   90.00
#
_symmetry.space_group_name_H-M   'P 1'
#
loop_
_entity.id
_entity.type
_entity.pdbx_description
1 polymer ?
#
loop_
_entity_poly.entity_id
_entity_poly.type
_entity_poly.pdbx_seq_one_letter_code
_entity_poly.pdbx_strand_id
1 'polypeptide(L)'
;MSYDDVEIEDMEWNEELQAFTYPCPCGDLFQITKDDLRLGEEIARCPSCSLYITVVYNQEDFLGDNDKSKKKNLEPAKQLPISWILLLMIKVLFGYAD
;
A
#
# COMPACT_ATOMS: atom_id res chain seq x y z
N MET A 1 -19.10 -5.47 3.95
CA MET A 1 -18.49 -4.48 3.03
C MET A 1 -17.15 -4.12 3.65
N SER A 2 -16.07 -4.18 2.88
CA SER A 2 -14.74 -3.75 3.33
C SER A 2 -14.77 -2.27 3.67
N TYR A 3 -13.88 -1.84 4.57
CA TYR A 3 -13.71 -0.44 4.90
C TYR A 3 -13.08 0.34 3.73
N ASP A 4 -12.09 -0.28 3.08
CA ASP A 4 -11.36 0.27 1.93
C ASP A 4 -10.71 -0.88 1.13
N ASP A 5 -10.24 -0.56 -0.09
CA ASP A 5 -9.50 -1.47 -0.97
C ASP A 5 -8.10 -0.90 -1.17
N VAL A 6 -7.07 -1.61 -0.69
CA VAL A 6 -5.70 -1.10 -0.59
C VAL A 6 -4.77 -2.00 -1.40
N GLU A 7 -3.91 -1.39 -2.23
CA GLU A 7 -2.89 -2.13 -2.97
C GLU A 7 -1.79 -2.65 -2.02
N ILE A 8 -1.32 -3.87 -2.25
CA ILE A 8 -0.25 -4.47 -1.42
C ILE A 8 1.05 -3.63 -1.40
N GLU A 9 1.29 -2.84 -2.45
CA GLU A 9 2.43 -1.91 -2.55
C GLU A 9 2.31 -0.67 -1.65
N ASP A 10 1.13 -0.40 -1.10
CA ASP A 10 0.86 0.67 -0.12
C ASP A 10 0.87 0.18 1.32
N MET A 11 0.99 -1.13 1.54
CA MET A 11 1.14 -1.71 2.88
C MET A 11 2.60 -1.78 3.30
N GLU A 12 2.86 -1.69 4.61
CA GLU A 12 4.20 -1.79 5.17
C GLU A 12 4.46 -3.20 5.73
N TRP A 13 5.58 -3.81 5.33
CA TRP A 13 5.99 -5.10 5.87
C TRP A 13 6.56 -4.95 7.28
N ASN A 14 5.96 -5.65 8.24
CA ASN A 14 6.44 -5.72 9.62
C ASN A 14 7.17 -7.06 9.84
N GLU A 15 8.49 -7.00 10.05
CA GLU A 15 9.34 -8.19 10.24
C GLU A 15 9.05 -8.95 11.54
N GLU A 16 8.63 -8.26 12.60
CA GLU A 16 8.32 -8.88 13.89
C GLU A 16 7.02 -9.67 13.84
N LEU A 17 6.02 -9.13 13.13
CA LEU A 17 4.70 -9.75 12.97
C LEU A 17 4.63 -10.71 11.76
N GLN A 18 5.63 -10.67 10.86
CA GLN A 18 5.62 -11.39 9.58
C GLN A 18 4.32 -11.12 8.77
N ALA A 19 3.90 -9.85 8.78
CA ALA A 19 2.65 -9.43 8.19
C ALA A 19 2.78 -8.06 7.49
N PHE A 20 1.98 -7.88 6.44
CA PHE A 20 1.75 -6.56 5.85
C PHE A 20 0.75 -5.80 6.70
N THR A 21 1.10 -4.56 7.01
CA THR A 21 0.35 -3.70 7.92
C THR A 21 -0.12 -2.41 7.25
N TYR A 22 -1.29 -1.92 7.67
CA TYR A 22 -1.86 -0.67 7.17
C TYR A 22 -2.61 0.06 8.30
N PRO A 23 -2.53 1.40 8.41
CA PRO A 23 -3.15 2.14 9.50
C PRO A 23 -4.67 1.96 9.54
N CYS A 24 -5.19 1.60 10.71
CA CYS A 24 -6.63 1.50 10.97
C CYS A 24 -7.13 2.77 11.67
N PRO A 25 -8.32 3.31 11.30
CA PRO A 25 -8.87 4.51 11.95
C PRO A 25 -9.17 4.36 13.45
N CYS A 26 -9.13 3.15 14.00
CA CYS A 26 -9.27 2.93 15.44
C CYS A 26 -8.00 3.21 16.26
N GLY A 27 -6.85 3.40 15.59
CA GLY A 27 -5.54 3.64 16.21
C GLY A 27 -4.57 2.45 16.14
N ASP A 28 -5.05 1.27 15.75
CA ASP A 28 -4.23 0.06 15.52
C ASP A 28 -3.90 -0.14 14.03
N LEU A 29 -3.39 -1.31 13.68
CA LEU A 29 -2.99 -1.68 12.32
C LEU A 29 -3.87 -2.84 11.80
N PHE A 30 -4.34 -2.72 10.56
CA PHE A 30 -4.77 -3.89 9.80
C PHE A 30 -3.57 -4.78 9.51
N GLN A 31 -3.74 -6.09 9.52
CA GLN A 31 -2.69 -7.06 9.29
C GLN A 31 -3.15 -8.23 8.41
N ILE A 32 -2.27 -8.67 7.51
CA ILE A 32 -2.40 -9.90 6.72
C ILE A 32 -1.02 -10.56 6.54
N THR A 33 -0.94 -11.88 6.69
CA THR A 33 0.35 -12.57 6.59
C THR A 33 0.71 -12.89 5.15
N LYS A 34 2.00 -13.12 4.88
CA LYS A 34 2.45 -13.59 3.57
C LYS A 34 1.86 -14.98 3.22
N ASP A 35 1.61 -15.81 4.23
CA ASP A 35 1.02 -17.13 4.04
C ASP A 35 -0.45 -17.03 3.60
N ASP A 36 -1.22 -16.14 4.23
CA ASP A 36 -2.59 -15.82 3.82
C ASP A 36 -2.66 -15.39 2.36
N LEU A 37 -1.78 -14.47 1.93
CA LEU A 37 -1.68 -14.02 0.53
C LEU A 37 -1.30 -15.16 -0.43
N ARG A 38 -0.50 -16.13 0.02
CA ARG A 38 -0.16 -17.33 -0.80
C ARG A 38 -1.35 -18.25 -0.97
N LEU A 39 -2.21 -18.33 0.04
CA LEU A 39 -3.44 -19.14 0.05
C LEU A 39 -4.59 -18.48 -0.72
N GLY A 40 -4.43 -17.24 -1.19
CA GLY A 40 -5.47 -16.50 -1.90
C GLY A 40 -6.37 -15.67 -0.99
N GLU A 41 -6.04 -15.51 0.30
CA GLU A 41 -6.79 -14.62 1.21
C GLU A 41 -6.41 -13.16 0.91
N GLU A 42 -7.42 -12.30 0.86
CA GLU A 42 -7.28 -10.86 0.56
C GLU A 42 -7.79 -9.97 1.70
N ILE A 43 -8.14 -10.56 2.84
CA ILE A 43 -8.80 -9.84 3.94
C ILE A 43 -7.79 -9.51 5.04
N ALA A 44 -7.34 -8.26 5.09
CA ALA A 44 -6.54 -7.77 6.21
C ALA A 44 -7.45 -7.29 7.34
N ARG A 45 -7.22 -7.83 8.55
CA ARG A 45 -8.09 -7.62 9.72
C ARG A 45 -7.35 -6.80 10.77
N CYS A 46 -8.08 -5.94 11.48
CA CYS A 46 -7.53 -5.21 12.62
C CYS A 46 -7.76 -6.03 13.90
N PRO A 47 -6.76 -6.23 14.77
CA PRO A 47 -6.91 -7.01 16.00
C PRO A 47 -7.76 -6.29 17.08
N SER A 48 -7.85 -4.97 17.00
CA SER A 48 -8.53 -4.15 18.03
C SER A 48 -9.95 -3.74 17.68
N CYS A 49 -10.39 -3.94 16.43
CA CYS A 49 -11.77 -3.68 16.02
C CYS A 49 -12.28 -4.79 15.10
N SER A 50 -13.54 -4.69 14.65
CA SER A 50 -14.12 -5.65 13.70
C SER A 50 -14.00 -5.20 12.24
N LEU A 51 -13.24 -4.14 11.95
CA LEU A 51 -13.04 -3.65 10.59
C LEU A 51 -12.05 -4.54 9.83
N TYR A 52 -12.21 -4.53 8.51
CA TYR A 52 -11.30 -5.18 7.58
C TYR A 52 -11.19 -4.35 6.29
N ILE A 53 -10.06 -4.48 5.62
CA ILE A 53 -9.83 -3.93 4.27
C ILE A 53 -9.61 -5.09 3.28
N THR A 54 -9.90 -4.84 2.02
CA THR A 54 -9.56 -5.75 0.93
C THR A 54 -8.18 -5.39 0.41
N VAL A 55 -7.30 -6.38 0.28
CA VAL A 55 -5.95 -6.20 -0.22
C VAL A 55 -5.92 -6.57 -1.70
N VAL A 56 -5.60 -5.60 -2.56
CA VAL A 56 -5.47 -5.82 -4.00
C VAL A 56 -4.03 -6.25 -4.29
N TYR A 57 -3.87 -7.49 -4.74
CA TYR A 57 -2.57 -8.06 -5.08
C TYR A 57 -2.65 -9.04 -6.25
N ASN A 58 -1.50 -9.31 -6.86
CA ASN A 58 -1.36 -10.38 -7.84
C ASN A 58 -0.86 -11.65 -7.15
N GLN A 59 -1.64 -12.73 -7.20
CA GLN A 59 -1.28 -13.99 -6.52
C GLN A 59 0.05 -14.58 -7.03
N GLU A 60 0.40 -14.35 -8.30
CA GLU A 60 1.67 -14.74 -8.90
C GLU A 60 2.91 -14.15 -8.18
N ASP A 61 2.78 -12.99 -7.53
CA ASP A 61 3.88 -12.36 -6.80
C ASP A 61 4.27 -13.13 -5.54
N PHE A 62 3.33 -13.92 -4.99
CA PHE A 62 3.53 -14.67 -3.75
C PHE A 62 3.75 -16.18 -3.97
N LEU A 63 3.36 -16.71 -5.13
CA LEU A 63 3.51 -18.11 -5.53
C LEU A 63 4.92 -18.46 -6.06
N GLY A 64 5.78 -17.46 -6.32
CA GLY A 64 7.03 -17.60 -7.09
C GLY A 64 8.27 -18.17 -6.38
N ASP A 65 8.19 -18.70 -5.16
CA ASP A 65 9.39 -19.14 -4.40
C ASP A 65 10.06 -20.43 -4.95
N ASN A 66 9.52 -21.05 -6.01
CA ASN A 66 10.06 -22.30 -6.56
C ASN A 66 10.53 -22.25 -8.03
N ASP A 67 10.37 -21.15 -8.78
CA ASP A 67 10.95 -21.08 -10.13
C ASP A 67 11.01 -19.65 -10.71
N LYS A 68 12.16 -19.35 -11.34
CA LYS A 68 12.42 -18.32 -12.38
C LYS A 68 12.96 -16.94 -11.99
N SER A 69 14.28 -16.86 -12.20
CA SER A 69 14.89 -15.89 -13.13
C SER A 69 13.94 -15.47 -14.28
N LYS A 70 13.71 -14.15 -14.41
CA LYS A 70 13.52 -13.36 -15.65
C LYS A 70 12.28 -12.47 -15.67
N LYS A 71 12.58 -11.17 -15.50
CA LYS A 71 11.89 -9.98 -16.04
C LYS A 71 10.42 -9.78 -15.69
N LYS A 72 10.18 -8.78 -14.85
CA LYS A 72 9.18 -7.75 -15.17
C LYS A 72 9.84 -6.38 -14.98
N ASN A 73 10.13 -5.76 -16.13
CA ASN A 73 10.26 -4.32 -16.26
C ASN A 73 8.83 -3.80 -16.19
N LEU A 74 8.48 -3.12 -15.10
CA LEU A 74 7.32 -2.25 -15.02
C LEU A 74 7.72 -1.10 -14.08
N GLU A 75 7.94 0.05 -14.69
CA GLU A 75 8.13 1.35 -14.05
C GLU A 75 6.88 2.20 -14.42
N PRO A 76 6.50 3.26 -13.69
CA PRO A 76 7.16 3.87 -12.54
C PRO A 76 6.24 4.07 -11.31
N ALA A 77 6.89 4.17 -10.15
CA ALA A 77 6.28 4.65 -8.93
C ALA A 77 5.58 6.01 -9.15
N LYS A 78 4.30 6.05 -8.77
CA LYS A 78 3.58 7.17 -8.15
C LYS A 78 4.18 8.54 -8.51
N GLN A 79 3.73 9.12 -9.62
CA GLN A 79 3.86 10.55 -9.88
C GLN A 79 3.09 11.30 -8.79
N LEU A 80 3.77 11.56 -7.67
CA LEU A 80 3.30 12.51 -6.67
C LEU A 80 3.17 13.87 -7.36
N PRO A 81 2.06 14.62 -7.21
CA PRO A 81 1.85 15.85 -7.97
C PRO A 81 2.85 16.94 -7.54
N ILE A 82 3.99 16.99 -8.23
CA ILE A 82 4.98 18.09 -8.21
C ILE A 82 4.29 19.45 -8.52
N SER A 83 3.08 19.38 -9.07
CA SER A 83 2.18 20.51 -9.32
C SER A 83 2.02 21.46 -8.12
N TRP A 84 1.94 20.98 -6.88
CA TRP A 84 1.73 21.87 -5.73
C TRP A 84 3.00 22.58 -5.24
N ILE A 85 4.15 21.90 -5.24
CA ILE A 85 5.43 22.50 -4.84
C ILE A 85 5.87 23.55 -5.87
N LEU A 86 5.64 23.26 -7.17
CA LEU A 86 5.93 24.20 -8.25
C LEU A 86 4.95 25.40 -8.26
N LEU A 87 3.66 25.19 -7.98
CA LEU A 87 2.68 26.28 -7.84
C LEU A 87 2.99 27.21 -6.65
N LEU A 88 3.52 26.67 -5.55
CA LEU A 88 3.93 27.48 -4.40
C LEU A 88 5.15 28.35 -4.75
N MET A 89 6.13 27.79 -5.46
CA MET A 89 7.33 28.52 -5.93
C MET A 89 6.98 29.62 -6.93
N ILE A 90 6.02 29.39 -7.84
CA ILE A 90 5.58 30.41 -8.81
C ILE A 90 4.86 31.58 -8.10
N LYS A 91 4.06 31.30 -7.06
CA LYS A 91 3.45 32.34 -6.20
C LYS A 91 4.46 33.17 -5.40
N VAL A 92 5.66 32.63 -5.14
CA VAL A 92 6.73 33.36 -4.46
C VAL A 92 7.53 34.24 -5.44
N LEU A 93 7.69 33.81 -6.69
CA LEU A 93 8.39 34.61 -7.71
C LEU A 93 7.54 35.72 -8.33
N PHE A 94 6.25 35.46 -8.59
CA PHE A 94 5.29 36.49 -9.00
C PHE A 94 4.66 37.05 -7.73
N GLY A 95 5.35 38.01 -7.09
CA GLY A 95 4.80 38.77 -5.97
C GLY A 95 3.42 39.32 -6.32
N TYR A 96 2.38 38.65 -5.83
CA TYR A 96 1.01 39.17 -5.83
C TYR A 96 0.95 40.16 -4.66
N ALA A 97 1.40 41.38 -4.95
CA ALA A 97 0.92 42.54 -4.22
C ALA A 97 -0.57 42.70 -4.53
N ASP A 98 -1.35 42.94 -3.48
CA ASP A 98 -2.61 43.69 -3.53
C ASP A 98 -2.40 45.01 -4.30
#